data_AF-A0A2V5XKZ9-F1
#
_entry.id   AF-A0A2V5XKZ9-F1
#
_cell.length_a   1.000
_cell.length_b   1.000
_cell.length_c   1.000
_cell.angle_alpha   90.00
_cell.angle_beta   90.00
_cell.angle_gamma   90.00
#
_symmetry.space_group_name_H-M   'P 1'
#
loop_
_entity.id
_entity.type
_entity.pdbx_description
1 polymer ?
#
loop_
_entity_poly.entity_id
_entity_poly.type
_entity_poly.pdbx_seq_one_letter_code
_entity_poly.pdbx_strand_id
1 'polypeptide(L)' 'MAYELPKLPYAYDALEPHIDAKTMEIHHTKHHQAYIDNVNKAIKGKADLEKKSVEDLIS' A
#
# COMPACT_ATOMS: atom_id res chain seq x y z
N MET A 1 -2.55 -9.88 7.94
CA MET A 1 -3.53 -9.35 6.96
C MET A 1 -3.16 -9.95 5.61
N ALA A 2 -4.07 -10.01 4.62
CA ALA A 2 -3.75 -10.61 3.32
C ALA A 2 -2.73 -9.75 2.54
N TYR A 3 -2.85 -8.42 2.66
CA TYR A 3 -1.92 -7.45 2.07
C TYR A 3 -1.26 -6.59 3.15
N GLU A 4 -0.03 -6.15 2.90
CA GLU A 4 0.76 -5.29 3.79
C GLU A 4 1.33 -4.09 3.03
N LEU A 5 1.52 -2.97 3.72
CA LEU A 5 2.17 -1.79 3.15
C LEU A 5 3.68 -2.07 2.99
N PRO A 6 4.23 -2.12 1.77
CA PRO A 6 5.66 -2.34 1.57
C PRO A 6 6.45 -1.16 2.11
N LYS A 7 7.59 -1.42 2.74
CA LYS A 7 8.52 -0.35 3.15
C LYS A 7 9.12 0.32 1.92
N LEU A 8 9.27 1.64 1.98
CA LEU A 8 10.07 2.35 0.98
C LEU A 8 11.54 1.87 1.02
N PRO A 9 12.17 1.63 -0.13
CA PRO A 9 13.57 1.22 -0.21
C PRO A 9 14.55 2.40 -0.03
N TYR A 10 14.05 3.60 0.28
CA TYR A 10 14.80 4.84 0.45
C TYR A 10 14.14 5.75 1.49
N ALA A 11 14.87 6.77 1.95
CA ALA A 11 14.36 7.78 2.87
C ALA A 11 13.32 8.70 2.20
N TYR A 12 12.44 9.32 2.99
CA TYR A 12 11.35 10.15 2.45
C TYR A 12 11.81 11.35 1.63
N ASP A 13 13.00 11.88 1.92
CA ASP A 13 13.63 13.02 1.25
C ASP A 13 14.55 12.63 0.08
N ALA A 14 14.71 11.33 -0.21
CA ALA A 14 15.66 10.84 -1.21
C ALA A 14 15.37 11.31 -2.65
N LEU A 15 14.20 11.89 -2.90
CA LEU A 15 13.74 12.37 -4.21
C LEU A 15 13.77 13.89 -4.34
N GLU A 16 14.27 14.62 -3.34
CA GLU A 16 14.44 16.07 -3.44
C GLU A 16 15.50 16.46 -4.49
N PRO A 17 15.32 17.60 -5.19
CA PRO A 17 14.25 18.59 -5.07
C PRO A 17 13.03 18.29 -5.98
N HIS A 18 12.94 17.08 -6.54
CA HIS A 18 11.88 16.72 -7.50
C HIS A 18 10.57 16.34 -6.82
N ILE A 19 10.65 15.68 -5.66
CA ILE A 19 9.50 15.37 -4.80
C ILE A 19 9.91 15.63 -3.36
N ASP A 20 9.14 16.44 -2.65
CA ASP A 20 9.44 16.80 -1.26
C ASP A 20 9.13 15.66 -0.29
N ALA A 21 9.83 15.65 0.85
CA ALA A 21 9.67 14.62 1.87
C ALA A 21 8.24 14.53 2.42
N LYS A 22 7.51 15.65 2.53
CA LYS A 22 6.16 15.64 3.11
C LYS A 22 5.16 14.96 2.18
N THR A 23 5.28 15.19 0.87
CA THR A 23 4.52 14.47 -0.15
C THR A 23 4.78 12.97 -0.05
N MET A 24 6.04 12.54 0.01
CA MET A 24 6.37 11.10 0.11
C MET A 24 5.84 10.46 1.40
N GLU A 25 5.91 11.16 2.54
CA GLU A 25 5.36 10.69 3.81
C GLU A 25 3.84 10.49 3.73
N ILE A 26 3.10 11.49 3.24
CA ILE A 26 1.63 11.43 3.15
C ILE A 26 1.22 10.37 2.10
N HIS A 27 1.87 10.34 0.95
CA HIS A 27 1.56 9.37 -0.11
C HIS A 27 1.72 7.93 0.40
N HIS A 28 2.85 7.62 1.04
CA HIS A 28 3.11 6.28 1.55
C HIS A 28 2.24 5.94 2.77
N THR A 29 2.26 6.77 3.81
CA THR A 29 1.67 6.41 5.13
C THR A 29 0.18 6.67 5.23
N LYS A 30 -0.41 7.48 4.33
CA LYS A 30 -1.86 7.77 4.32
C LYS A 30 -2.53 7.15 3.10
N HIS A 31 -2.14 7.56 1.89
CA HIS A 31 -2.85 7.12 0.68
C HIS A 31 -2.65 5.64 0.40
N HIS A 32 -1.40 5.16 0.34
CA HIS A 32 -1.11 3.74 0.08
C HIS A 32 -1.65 2.86 1.23
N GLN A 33 -1.42 3.25 2.50
CA GLN A 33 -2.00 2.53 3.64
C GLN A 33 -3.52 2.42 3.57
N ALA A 34 -4.23 3.47 3.18
CA ALA A 34 -5.69 3.44 3.06
C ALA A 34 -6.17 2.41 2.02
N TYR A 35 -5.45 2.23 0.90
CA TYR A 35 -5.78 1.18 -0.06
C TYR A 35 -5.59 -0.21 0.54
N ILE A 36 -4.47 -0.45 1.24
CA ILE A 36 -4.17 -1.72 1.91
C ILE A 36 -5.22 -2.04 2.98
N ASP A 37 -5.61 -1.07 3.80
CA ASP A 37 -6.61 -1.26 4.85
C ASP A 37 -7.98 -1.61 4.26
N ASN A 38 -8.39 -0.89 3.21
CA ASN A 38 -9.69 -1.06 2.58
C ASN A 38 -9.82 -2.37 1.82
N VAL A 39 -8.78 -2.79 1.07
CA VAL A 39 -8.83 -4.09 0.37
C VAL A 39 -8.90 -5.24 1.38
N ASN A 40 -8.08 -5.20 2.44
CA ASN A 40 -8.12 -6.21 3.50
C ASN A 40 -9.50 -6.25 4.19
N LYS A 41 -10.10 -5.09 4.45
CA LYS A 41 -11.46 -5.01 5.01
C LYS A 41 -12.50 -5.63 4.08
N ALA A 42 -12.40 -5.39 2.77
CA ALA A 42 -13.37 -5.86 1.78
C ALA A 42 -13.34 -7.39 1.56
N ILE A 43 -12.15 -8.00 1.71
CA ILE A 43 -11.96 -9.44 1.49
C ILE A 43 -11.94 -10.27 2.77
N LYS A 44 -11.97 -9.63 3.95
CA LYS A 44 -11.92 -10.31 5.24
C LYS A 44 -12.91 -11.46 5.32
N GLY A 45 -12.41 -12.67 5.59
CA GLY A 45 -13.20 -13.90 5.72
C GLY A 45 -13.53 -14.60 4.39
N LYS A 46 -13.04 -14.09 3.26
CA LYS A 46 -13.19 -14.71 1.93
C LYS A 46 -11.88 -15.41 1.57
N ALA A 47 -11.72 -16.64 2.06
CA ALA A 47 -10.46 -17.38 2.01
C ALA A 47 -9.91 -17.63 0.59
N ASP A 48 -10.78 -17.62 -0.42
CA ASP A 48 -10.43 -17.66 -1.84
C ASP A 48 -9.78 -16.35 -2.32
N LEU A 49 -10.33 -15.20 -1.90
CA LEU A 49 -9.79 -13.88 -2.25
C LEU A 49 -8.55 -13.51 -1.45
N GLU A 50 -8.49 -13.89 -0.17
CA GLU A 50 -7.34 -13.62 0.71
C GLU A 50 -6.05 -14.33 0.27
N LYS A 51 -6.15 -15.38 -0.54
CA LYS A 51 -5.02 -16.13 -1.09
C LYS A 51 -4.51 -15.63 -2.44
N LYS A 52 -5.28 -14.76 -3.11
CA LYS A 52 -4.88 -14.21 -4.41
C LYS A 52 -3.73 -13.23 -4.21
N SER A 53 -2.83 -13.18 -5.20
CA SER A 53 -1.94 -12.03 -5.33
C SER A 53 -2.76 -10.78 -5.70
N VAL A 54 -2.16 -9.60 -5.63
CA VAL A 54 -2.86 -8.37 -6.03
C VAL A 54 -3.20 -8.40 -7.53
N GLU A 55 -2.32 -8.97 -8.35
CA GLU A 55 -2.51 -9.14 -9.80
C GLU A 55 -3.70 -10.05 -10.11
N ASP A 56 -3.82 -11.18 -9.42
CA ASP A 56 -4.93 -12.12 -9.58
C ASP A 56 -6.26 -11.59 -9.02
N LEU A 57 -6.21 -10.58 -8.14
CA LEU A 57 -7.39 -9.93 -7.58
C LEU A 57 -7.98 -8.88 -8.53
N ILE A 58 -7.16 -8.27 -9.39
CA ILE A 58 -7.55 -7.19 -10.31
C ILE A 58 -7.85 -7.65 -11.74
N SER A 59 -7.48 -8.88 -12.11
CA SER A 59 -7.77 -9.51 -13.41
C SER A 59 -9.22 -10.00 -13.50
#